data_AF-J2RFU6-F1
#
_entry.id   AF-J2RFU6-F1
#
_cell.length_a   1.000
_cell.length_b   1.000
_cell.length_c   1.000
_cell.angle_alpha   90.00
_cell.angle_beta   90.00
_cell.angle_gamma   90.00
#
_symmetry.space_group_name_H-M   'P 1'
#
loop_
_entity.id
_entity.type
_entity.pdbx_description
1 polymer ?
#
loop_
_entity_poly.entity_id
_entity_poly.type
_entity_poly.pdbx_seq_one_letter_code
_entity_poly.pdbx_strand_id
1 'polypeptide(L)'
;MRHVRDMISNISQPDARSAIYYVSRYVKQAEYFEKYKKDVFEEVYESAPSEDIWSLAVAMISAIESEEGAKIAELSDQRNLELLEELLAIEDELVPEPSSREAGDAEEFIKRMETPAPKKLS
;
A
#
# COMPACT_ATOMS: atom_id res chain seq x y z
N MET A 1 -13.78 7.87 0.27
CA MET A 1 -12.89 7.05 -0.58
C MET A 1 -13.13 7.16 -2.09
N ARG A 2 -14.15 7.89 -2.57
CA ARG A 2 -14.36 8.06 -4.02
C ARG A 2 -13.22 8.86 -4.66
N HIS A 3 -12.76 9.93 -4.00
CA HIS A 3 -11.68 10.75 -4.55
C HIS A 3 -10.37 9.98 -4.68
N VAL A 4 -10.05 9.08 -3.74
CA VAL A 4 -8.87 8.21 -3.84
C VAL A 4 -8.94 7.35 -5.10
N ARG A 5 -10.10 6.76 -5.41
CA ARG A 5 -10.34 5.98 -6.64
C ARG A 5 -10.19 6.81 -7.90
N ASP A 6 -10.74 8.02 -7.90
CA ASP A 6 -10.63 8.94 -9.04
C ASP A 6 -9.17 9.33 -9.31
N MET A 7 -8.38 9.54 -8.25
CA MET A 7 -6.97 9.92 -8.34
C MET A 7 -6.07 8.84 -8.95
N ILE A 8 -6.38 7.55 -8.72
CA ILE A 8 -5.57 6.44 -9.26
C ILE A 8 -6.04 5.93 -10.62
N SER A 9 -7.20 6.37 -11.09
CA SER A 9 -7.84 5.84 -12.31
C SER A 9 -6.98 5.94 -13.58
N ASN A 10 -6.08 6.93 -13.64
CA ASN A 10 -5.17 7.15 -14.78
C ASN A 10 -3.69 6.93 -14.42
N ILE A 11 -3.42 6.37 -13.24
CA ILE A 11 -2.07 6.08 -12.76
C ILE A 11 -1.73 4.63 -13.11
N SER A 12 -0.46 4.35 -13.36
CA SER A 12 -0.03 2.96 -13.56
C SER A 12 -0.38 2.13 -12.31
N GLN A 13 -0.82 0.89 -12.50
CA GLN A 13 -1.15 0.03 -11.35
C GLN A 13 0.01 -0.10 -10.35
N PRO A 14 1.28 -0.28 -10.76
CA PRO A 14 2.41 -0.30 -9.83
C PRO A 14 2.50 0.97 -8.98
N ASP A 15 2.41 2.15 -9.60
CA ASP A 15 2.54 3.43 -8.89
C ASP A 15 1.35 3.69 -7.97
N ALA A 16 0.14 3.33 -8.41
CA ALA A 16 -1.08 3.42 -7.60
C ALA A 16 -0.98 2.54 -6.35
N ARG A 17 -0.51 1.29 -6.50
CA ARG A 17 -0.27 0.37 -5.38
C ARG A 17 0.82 0.88 -4.44
N SER A 18 1.91 1.42 -4.98
CA SER A 18 2.95 2.05 -4.17
C SER A 18 2.40 3.22 -3.37
N ALA A 19 1.60 4.11 -3.97
CA ALA A 19 0.98 5.22 -3.25
C ALA A 19 0.04 4.72 -2.14
N ILE A 20 -0.85 3.77 -2.44
CA ILE A 20 -1.77 3.16 -1.45
C ILE A 20 -1.00 2.52 -0.29
N TYR A 21 0.15 1.88 -0.56
CA TYR A 21 1.01 1.33 0.48
C TYR A 21 1.49 2.41 1.46
N TYR A 22 1.97 3.56 0.95
CA TYR A 22 2.44 4.64 1.81
C TYR A 22 1.29 5.31 2.59
N VAL A 23 0.12 5.48 1.96
CA VAL A 23 -1.08 5.98 2.65
C VAL A 23 -1.50 5.02 3.76
N SER A 24 -1.53 3.72 3.50
CA SER A 24 -1.87 2.71 4.51
C SER A 24 -0.86 2.71 5.66
N ARG A 25 0.43 2.90 5.37
CA ARG A 25 1.46 3.04 6.40
C ARG A 25 1.24 4.29 7.26
N TYR A 26 0.88 5.40 6.63
CA TYR A 26 0.54 6.64 7.33
C TYR A 26 -0.63 6.44 8.28
N VAL A 27 -1.73 5.84 7.82
CA VAL A 27 -2.90 5.53 8.66
C VAL A 27 -2.53 4.64 9.84
N LYS A 28 -1.74 3.58 9.60
CA LYS A 28 -1.26 2.68 10.68
C LYS A 28 -0.41 3.38 11.73
N GLN A 29 0.31 4.43 11.34
CA GLN A 29 1.24 5.12 12.23
C GLN A 29 0.64 6.36 12.89
N ALA A 30 -0.61 6.72 12.56
CA ALA A 30 -1.21 7.97 12.99
C ALA A 30 -1.33 8.12 14.50
N GLU A 31 -1.58 7.02 15.22
CA GLU A 31 -1.60 6.98 16.69
C GLU A 31 -0.24 7.34 17.34
N TYR A 32 0.86 7.23 16.57
CA TYR A 32 2.21 7.48 17.04
C TYR A 32 2.75 8.86 16.69
N PHE A 33 2.05 9.68 15.90
CA PHE A 33 2.59 10.97 15.43
C PHE A 33 2.88 11.97 16.55
N GLU A 34 2.07 11.99 17.61
CA GLU A 34 2.36 12.83 18.77
C GLU A 34 3.57 12.34 19.58
N LYS A 35 3.82 11.03 19.57
CA LYS A 35 4.82 10.36 20.41
C LYS A 35 6.17 10.20 19.72
N TYR A 36 6.15 10.05 18.42
CA TYR A 36 7.29 9.95 17.54
C TYR A 36 7.06 10.99 16.44
N LYS A 37 7.73 12.15 16.54
CA LYS A 37 7.83 13.16 15.46
C LYS A 37 8.60 12.62 14.25
N LYS A 38 8.33 11.38 13.86
CA LYS A 38 8.95 10.71 12.73
C LYS A 38 7.99 10.87 11.56
N ASP A 39 8.51 11.49 10.52
CA ASP A 39 7.85 11.49 9.23
C ASP A 39 7.84 10.04 8.70
N VAL A 40 6.66 9.50 8.44
CA VAL A 40 6.43 8.16 7.88
C VAL A 40 7.15 7.97 6.54
N PHE A 41 7.47 9.07 5.88
CA PHE A 41 8.14 9.16 4.59
C PHE A 41 9.67 9.29 4.69
N GLU A 42 10.24 9.64 5.87
CA GLU A 42 11.70 9.79 6.04
C GLU A 42 12.44 8.48 6.35
N GLU A 43 11.75 7.42 6.78
CA GLU A 43 12.39 6.18 7.27
C GLU A 43 12.89 5.22 6.17
N VAL A 44 12.70 5.52 4.88
CA VAL A 44 13.08 4.59 3.79
C VAL A 44 14.27 5.12 2.99
N TYR A 45 15.43 5.24 3.64
CA TYR A 45 16.67 5.73 3.02
C TYR A 45 17.26 4.80 1.93
N GLU A 46 16.77 3.57 1.78
CA GLU A 46 17.23 2.62 0.74
C GLU A 46 16.21 2.39 -0.40
N SER A 47 14.98 2.91 -0.29
CA SER A 47 13.87 2.69 -1.25
C SER A 47 12.79 3.77 -1.12
N ALA A 48 13.21 5.04 -1.05
CA ALA A 48 12.29 6.17 -1.02
C ALA A 48 11.39 6.16 -2.29
N PRO A 49 10.10 6.49 -2.15
CA PRO A 49 9.22 6.60 -3.32
C PRO A 49 9.74 7.67 -4.29
N SER A 50 9.39 7.55 -5.57
CA SER A 50 9.58 8.66 -6.51
C SER A 50 8.79 9.89 -6.02
N GLU A 51 9.21 11.09 -6.44
CA GLU A 51 8.50 12.34 -6.11
C GLU A 51 7.02 12.30 -6.54
N ASP A 52 6.71 11.61 -7.64
CA ASP A 52 5.35 11.44 -8.14
C ASP A 52 4.50 10.57 -7.21
N ILE A 53 5.02 9.41 -6.76
CA ILE A 53 4.34 8.51 -5.82
C ILE A 53 4.16 9.22 -4.47
N TRP A 54 5.17 9.98 -4.03
CA TRP A 54 5.09 10.77 -2.82
C TRP A 54 3.99 11.83 -2.90
N SER A 55 3.98 12.60 -3.99
CA SER A 55 2.97 13.65 -4.21
C SER A 55 1.56 13.06 -4.27
N LEU A 56 1.42 11.90 -4.92
CA LEU A 56 0.15 11.17 -4.98
C LEU A 56 -0.31 10.72 -3.59
N ALA A 57 0.57 10.12 -2.79
CA ALA A 57 0.24 9.68 -1.44
C ALA A 57 -0.18 10.84 -0.52
N VAL A 58 0.54 11.97 -0.57
CA VAL A 58 0.19 13.18 0.21
C VAL A 58 -1.16 13.75 -0.22
N ALA A 59 -1.43 13.77 -1.52
CA ALA A 59 -2.71 14.24 -2.04
C ALA A 59 -3.86 13.31 -1.61
N MET A 60 -3.64 11.99 -1.59
CA MET A 60 -4.63 11.01 -1.11
C MET A 60 -4.92 11.18 0.38
N ILE A 61 -3.89 11.34 1.21
CA ILE A 61 -4.05 11.62 2.64
C ILE A 61 -4.89 12.87 2.85
N SER A 62 -4.56 13.95 2.11
CA SER A 62 -5.31 15.20 2.18
C SER A 62 -6.77 15.04 1.77
N ALA A 63 -7.05 14.22 0.75
CA ALA A 63 -8.41 13.91 0.33
C ALA A 63 -9.17 13.11 1.39
N ILE A 64 -8.54 12.10 2.01
CA ILE A 64 -9.14 11.30 3.09
C ILE A 64 -9.47 12.20 4.28
N GLU A 65 -8.51 12.99 4.76
CA GLU A 65 -8.72 13.92 5.89
C GLU A 65 -9.83 14.95 5.60
N SER A 66 -9.91 15.43 4.36
CA SER A 66 -10.97 16.33 3.95
C SER A 66 -12.35 15.67 3.91
N GLU A 67 -12.42 14.38 3.58
CA GLU A 67 -13.68 13.62 3.60
C GLU A 67 -14.13 13.28 5.03
N GLU A 68 -13.17 12.94 5.91
CA GLU A 68 -13.43 12.64 7.32
C GLU A 68 -13.70 13.90 8.16
N GLY A 69 -13.22 15.06 7.72
CA GLY A 69 -13.34 16.33 8.44
C GLY A 69 -12.42 16.46 9.65
N ALA A 70 -11.43 15.58 9.78
CA ALA A 70 -10.45 15.53 10.85
C ALA A 70 -9.12 14.98 10.34
N LYS A 71 -8.04 15.21 11.10
CA LYS A 71 -6.75 14.57 10.81
C LYS A 71 -6.84 13.08 11.10
N ILE A 72 -6.13 12.24 10.34
CA ILE A 72 -6.14 10.77 10.58
C ILE A 72 -5.64 10.44 12.00
N ALA A 73 -4.72 11.24 12.54
CA ALA A 73 -4.24 11.11 13.92
C ALA A 73 -5.28 11.45 15.00
N GLU A 74 -6.37 12.13 14.64
CA GLU A 74 -7.46 12.49 15.53
C GLU A 74 -8.64 11.50 15.44
N LEU A 75 -8.60 10.57 14.48
CA LEU A 75 -9.61 9.54 14.31
C LEU A 75 -9.47 8.45 15.37
N SER A 76 -10.56 7.74 15.63
CA SER A 76 -10.53 6.57 16.51
C SER A 76 -9.80 5.41 15.83
N ASP A 77 -9.21 4.52 16.63
CA ASP A 77 -8.57 3.29 16.13
C ASP A 77 -9.50 2.48 15.24
N GLN A 78 -10.78 2.39 15.62
CA GLN A 78 -11.80 1.69 14.84
C GLN A 78 -11.97 2.32 13.45
N ARG A 79 -12.00 3.66 13.36
CA ARG A 79 -12.12 4.33 12.06
C ARG A 79 -10.84 4.17 11.23
N ASN A 80 -9.67 4.21 11.87
CA ASN A 80 -8.40 3.93 11.19
C ASN A 80 -8.35 2.50 10.64
N LEU A 81 -8.89 1.51 11.34
CA LEU A 81 -9.04 0.14 10.82
C LEU A 81 -9.96 0.08 9.61
N GLU A 82 -11.12 0.74 9.66
CA GLU A 82 -12.05 0.82 8.53
C GLU A 82 -11.40 1.48 7.30
N LEU A 83 -10.65 2.57 7.49
CA LEU A 83 -9.89 3.20 6.41
C LEU A 83 -8.87 2.25 5.77
N LEU A 84 -8.20 1.42 6.57
CA LEU A 84 -7.28 0.40 6.06
C LEU A 84 -8.00 -0.68 5.26
N GLU A 85 -9.17 -1.12 5.70
CA GLU A 85 -10.00 -2.07 4.95
C GLU A 85 -10.49 -1.46 3.63
N GLU A 86 -10.90 -0.20 3.65
CA GLU A 86 -11.33 0.53 2.45
C GLU A 86 -10.17 0.73 1.45
N LEU A 87 -8.95 1.03 1.93
CA LEU A 87 -7.74 1.11 1.10
C LEU A 87 -7.34 -0.24 0.52
N LEU A 88 -7.44 -1.31 1.30
CA LEU A 88 -7.16 -2.67 0.85
C LEU A 88 -8.13 -3.09 -0.26
N ALA A 89 -9.43 -2.81 -0.09
CA ALA A 89 -10.43 -3.08 -1.11
C ALA A 89 -10.14 -2.34 -2.43
N ILE A 90 -9.62 -1.11 -2.37
CA ILE A 90 -9.18 -0.39 -3.56
C ILE A 90 -7.94 -1.05 -4.18
N GLU A 91 -6.97 -1.48 -3.37
CA GLU A 91 -5.77 -2.17 -3.87
C GLU A 91 -6.13 -3.47 -4.59
N ASP A 92 -7.07 -4.25 -4.04
CA ASP A 92 -7.52 -5.51 -4.62
C ASP A 92 -8.13 -5.33 -6.02
N GLU A 93 -8.81 -4.21 -6.27
CA GLU A 93 -9.34 -3.87 -7.60
C GLU A 93 -8.25 -3.52 -8.62
N LEU A 94 -7.04 -3.16 -8.15
CA LEU A 94 -5.89 -2.90 -9.02
C LEU A 94 -5.17 -4.18 -9.45
N VAL A 95 -5.49 -5.34 -8.86
CA VAL A 95 -4.88 -6.62 -9.22
C VAL A 95 -5.58 -7.17 -10.46
N PRO A 96 -4.94 -7.15 -11.65
CA PRO A 96 -5.47 -7.88 -12.78
C PRO A 96 -5.43 -9.38 -12.45
N GLU A 97 -6.53 -10.09 -12.74
CA GLU A 97 -6.52 -11.55 -12.80
C GLU A 97 -5.37 -12.00 -13.71
N PRO A 98 -4.46 -12.87 -13.23
CA PRO A 98 -3.37 -13.35 -14.06
C PRO A 98 -3.94 -14.04 -15.29
N SER A 99 -3.40 -13.72 -16.47
CA SER A 99 -3.81 -14.41 -17.68
C SER A 99 -3.52 -15.90 -17.57
N SER A 100 -4.28 -16.73 -18.28
CA SER A 100 -4.04 -18.19 -18.31
C SER A 100 -2.61 -18.54 -18.73
N ARG A 101 -1.97 -17.66 -19.50
CA ARG A 101 -0.56 -17.77 -19.89
C ARG A 101 0.38 -17.48 -18.72
N GLU A 102 0.19 -16.38 -18.00
CA GLU A 102 1.01 -16.04 -16.82
C GLU A 102 0.87 -17.10 -15.71
N ALA A 103 -0.34 -17.62 -15.51
CA ALA A 103 -0.57 -18.74 -14.60
C ALA A 103 0.20 -20.00 -15.05
N GLY A 104 0.16 -20.33 -16.34
CA GLY A 104 0.91 -21.46 -16.91
C GLY A 104 2.43 -21.30 -16.80
N ASP A 105 2.95 -20.09 -17.08
CA ASP A 105 4.36 -19.76 -16.96
C ASP A 105 4.84 -19.85 -15.50
N ALA A 106 4.02 -19.39 -14.54
CA ALA A 106 4.30 -19.50 -13.11
C ALA A 106 4.28 -20.97 -12.61
N GLU A 107 3.32 -21.78 -13.06
CA GLU A 107 3.29 -23.20 -12.75
C GLU A 107 4.52 -23.94 -13.27
N GLU A 108 4.97 -23.65 -14.49
CA GLU A 108 6.20 -24.23 -15.04
C GLU A 108 7.42 -23.79 -14.26
N PHE A 109 7.51 -22.51 -13.87
CA PHE A 109 8.61 -22.01 -13.05
C PHE A 109 8.67 -22.72 -11.70
N ILE A 110 7.53 -22.88 -11.01
CA ILE A 110 7.44 -23.59 -9.73
C ILE A 110 7.88 -25.05 -9.89
N LYS A 111 7.45 -25.74 -10.95
CA LYS A 111 7.87 -27.14 -11.24
C LYS A 111 9.38 -27.26 -11.48
N ARG A 112 10.03 -26.20 -11.95
CA ARG A 112 11.48 -26.14 -12.22
C ARG A 112 12.31 -25.73 -11.00
N MET A 113 11.71 -25.18 -9.95
CA MET A 113 12.41 -24.91 -8.71
C MET A 113 12.66 -26.23 -7.98
N GLU A 114 13.90 -26.73 -8.01
CA GLU A 114 14.31 -27.87 -7.19
C GLU A 114 14.22 -27.48 -5.71
N THR A 115 13.38 -28.19 -4.94
CA THR A 115 13.33 -28.05 -3.49
C THR A 115 14.71 -28.41 -2.92
N PRO A 116 15.40 -27.52 -2.18
CA PRO A 116 16.69 -27.85 -1.62
C PRO A 116 16.56 -29.04 -0.67
N ALA A 117 17.42 -30.05 -0.83
CA ALA A 117 17.38 -31.24 0.01
C ALA A 117 17.54 -30.85 1.49
N PRO A 118 16.75 -31.44 2.42
CA PRO A 118 16.84 -31.10 3.83
C PRO A 118 18.27 -31.32 4.32
N LYS A 119 18.83 -30.28 4.94
CA LYS A 119 20.19 -30.27 5.48
C LYS A 119 20.30 -31.40 6.50
N LYS A 120 21.05 -32.46 6.18
CA LYS A 120 21.37 -33.50 7.18
C LYS A 120 22.17 -32.84 8.29
N LEU A 121 21.60 -32.78 9.49
CA LEU A 121 22.31 -32.41 10.70
C LEU A 121 23.30 -33.56 11.00
N SER A 122 24.58 -33.29 10.79
CA SER A 122 25.70 -34.15 11.22
C SER A 122 26.07 -33.87 12.66
#